data_AF-A0A6M3M639-F1
#
_entry.id   AF-A0A6M3M639-F1
#
_cell.length_a   1.000
_cell.length_b   1.000
_cell.length_c   1.000
_cell.angle_alpha   90.00
_cell.angle_beta   90.00
_cell.angle_gamma   90.00
#
_symmetry.space_group_name_H-M   'P 1'
#
loop_
_entity.id
_entity.type
_entity.pdbx_description
1 polymer ?
#
loop_
_entity_poly.entity_id
_entity_poly.type
_entity_poly.pdbx_seq_one_letter_code
_entity_poly.pdbx_strand_id
1 'polypeptide(L)'
;MDGIGNVDKIWIGYASDQTVRLNSSSGGIITGSLVALLESGVIDGAVVNVLDLDMLPWGKSILAKTKEELMQSSKSIYCVSEIVRGLNLVRDDPTVQKVAVVGLPCQISNLRQNMSFHNWLCEKVVICIGIMCGHNIYASTTIEALRESEVDINDVRRVIYRARGWYPFYYNVEMKDGSTKEFLWPKSPLQKTWDSLENLPYLCKICTDFAAEKADIACC
;
A
#
# COMPACT_ATOMS: atom_id res chain seq x y z
N MET A 1 -4.02 5.65 27.47
CA MET A 1 -3.90 4.66 26.38
C MET A 1 -3.90 5.53 25.13
N ASP A 2 -2.75 6.13 24.82
CA ASP A 2 -2.70 7.23 23.87
C ASP A 2 -1.68 6.79 22.82
N GLY A 3 -2.14 6.10 21.78
CA GLY A 3 -1.26 5.53 20.76
C GLY A 3 -1.95 5.02 19.49
N ILE A 4 -3.27 5.25 19.35
CA ILE A 4 -4.05 4.88 18.16
C ILE A 4 -4.96 6.03 17.67
N GLY A 5 -4.72 7.26 18.15
CA GLY A 5 -5.55 8.43 17.83
C GLY A 5 -6.97 8.40 18.41
N ASN A 6 -7.87 9.18 17.79
CA ASN A 6 -9.29 9.24 18.17
C ASN A 6 -10.07 8.16 17.41
N VAL A 7 -10.64 7.19 18.13
CA VAL A 7 -11.29 6.02 17.53
C VAL A 7 -12.71 5.87 18.06
N ASP A 8 -13.68 5.92 17.15
CA ASP A 8 -15.09 5.74 17.50
C ASP A 8 -15.42 4.26 17.82
N LYS A 9 -14.95 3.33 16.98
CA LYS A 9 -15.19 1.88 17.10
C LYS A 9 -14.05 1.07 16.52
N ILE A 10 -13.84 -0.12 17.09
CA ILE A 10 -12.87 -1.12 16.60
C ILE A 10 -13.63 -2.39 16.24
N TRP A 11 -13.30 -2.96 15.08
CA TRP A 11 -13.92 -4.17 14.55
C TRP A 11 -12.84 -5.13 14.05
N ILE A 12 -13.20 -6.41 14.00
CA ILE A 12 -12.38 -7.45 13.38
C ILE A 12 -13.22 -8.10 12.28
N GLY A 13 -12.66 -8.22 11.08
CA GLY A 13 -13.38 -8.78 9.94
C GLY A 13 -12.48 -9.05 8.74
N TYR A 14 -13.08 -9.62 7.70
CA TYR A 14 -12.46 -9.88 6.42
C TYR A 14 -13.49 -9.71 5.29
N ALA A 15 -13.02 -9.52 4.06
CA ALA A 15 -13.85 -9.44 2.87
C ALA A 15 -14.64 -10.75 2.66
N SER A 16 -15.95 -10.62 2.46
CA SER A 16 -16.83 -11.76 2.17
C SER A 16 -16.60 -12.35 0.78
N ASP A 17 -16.17 -11.53 -0.19
CA ASP A 17 -15.70 -11.99 -1.50
C ASP A 17 -14.39 -12.79 -1.31
N GLN A 18 -14.45 -14.09 -1.57
CA GLN A 18 -13.30 -14.98 -1.43
C GLN A 18 -12.15 -14.60 -2.36
N THR A 19 -12.43 -14.07 -3.54
CA THR A 19 -11.40 -13.64 -4.50
C THR A 19 -10.60 -12.48 -3.92
N VAL A 20 -11.29 -11.49 -3.34
CA VAL A 20 -10.65 -10.36 -2.66
C VAL A 20 -9.85 -10.83 -1.45
N ARG A 21 -10.45 -11.68 -0.61
CA ARG A 21 -9.81 -12.17 0.61
C ARG A 21 -8.52 -12.92 0.31
N LEU A 22 -8.57 -13.90 -0.60
CA LEU A 22 -7.42 -14.75 -0.94
C LEU A 22 -6.31 -13.96 -1.66
N ASN A 23 -6.65 -12.91 -2.42
CA ASN A 23 -5.69 -12.04 -3.06
C ASN A 23 -5.09 -10.97 -2.13
N SER A 24 -5.55 -10.85 -0.87
CA SER A 24 -5.08 -9.81 0.05
C SER A 24 -3.88 -10.23 0.90
N SER A 25 -3.25 -9.27 1.59
CA SER A 25 -2.17 -9.54 2.56
C SER A 25 -2.68 -9.94 3.96
N SER A 26 -3.98 -9.72 4.22
CA SER A 26 -4.61 -9.84 5.55
C SER A 26 -6.08 -10.24 5.34
N GLY A 27 -7.05 -9.46 5.82
CA GLY A 27 -8.48 -9.71 5.65
C GLY A 27 -9.08 -9.20 4.34
N GLY A 28 -8.36 -8.42 3.53
CA GLY A 28 -8.89 -7.85 2.27
C GLY A 28 -9.90 -6.73 2.47
N ILE A 29 -9.98 -6.14 3.67
CA ILE A 29 -10.95 -5.09 4.02
C ILE A 29 -10.81 -3.87 3.10
N ILE A 30 -9.59 -3.35 2.89
CA ILE A 30 -9.38 -2.16 2.07
C ILE A 30 -9.91 -2.38 0.65
N THR A 31 -9.41 -3.41 -0.05
CA THR A 31 -9.85 -3.73 -1.41
C THR A 31 -11.36 -4.01 -1.48
N GLY A 32 -11.90 -4.79 -0.53
CA GLY A 32 -13.33 -5.10 -0.50
C GLY A 32 -14.21 -3.87 -0.29
N SER A 33 -13.81 -2.96 0.62
CA SER A 33 -14.49 -1.69 0.83
C SER A 33 -14.42 -0.80 -0.41
N LEU A 34 -13.26 -0.68 -1.06
CA LEU A 34 -13.12 0.12 -2.28
C LEU A 34 -13.98 -0.42 -3.43
N VAL A 35 -14.01 -1.74 -3.63
CA VAL A 35 -14.87 -2.38 -4.63
C VAL A 35 -16.34 -2.07 -4.34
N ALA A 36 -16.79 -2.23 -3.10
CA ALA A 36 -18.17 -1.92 -2.72
C ALA A 36 -18.52 -0.43 -2.91
N LEU A 37 -17.61 0.49 -2.57
CA LEU A 37 -17.80 1.93 -2.75
C LEU A 37 -17.86 2.31 -4.24
N LEU A 38 -17.05 1.66 -5.08
CA LEU A 38 -17.03 1.88 -6.53
C LEU A 38 -18.31 1.34 -7.18
N GLU A 39 -18.70 0.10 -6.88
CA GLU A 39 -19.90 -0.56 -7.43
C GLU A 39 -21.20 0.15 -7.02
N SER A 40 -21.22 0.78 -5.84
CA SER A 40 -22.36 1.57 -5.37
C SER A 40 -22.37 3.03 -5.87
N GLY A 41 -21.35 3.47 -6.61
CA GLY A 41 -21.24 4.85 -7.11
C GLY A 41 -20.98 5.90 -6.02
N VAL A 42 -20.49 5.49 -4.84
CA VAL A 42 -20.08 6.42 -3.78
C VAL A 42 -18.77 7.12 -4.15
N ILE A 43 -17.88 6.41 -4.85
CA ILE A 43 -16.65 6.93 -5.44
C ILE A 43 -16.62 6.63 -6.94
N ASP A 44 -15.99 7.52 -7.71
CA ASP A 44 -15.70 7.32 -9.14
C ASP A 44 -14.35 6.62 -9.35
N GLY A 45 -13.50 6.61 -8.32
CA GLY A 45 -12.21 5.93 -8.33
C GLY A 45 -11.50 5.99 -6.98
N ALA A 46 -10.36 5.32 -6.90
CA ALA A 46 -9.51 5.30 -5.71
C ALA A 46 -8.05 5.56 -6.07
N VAL A 47 -7.39 6.41 -5.29
CA VAL A 47 -5.93 6.54 -5.31
C VAL A 47 -5.34 5.40 -4.48
N VAL A 48 -4.68 4.47 -5.16
CA VAL A 48 -4.07 3.27 -4.58
C VAL A 48 -2.65 3.08 -5.12
N ASN A 49 -1.86 2.21 -4.50
CA ASN A 49 -0.49 1.92 -4.92
C ASN A 49 -0.38 0.57 -5.63
N VAL A 50 0.42 0.53 -6.68
CA VAL A 50 0.88 -0.70 -7.35
C VAL A 50 2.41 -0.77 -7.29
N LEU A 51 2.94 -1.99 -7.41
CA LEU A 51 4.37 -2.21 -7.57
C LEU A 51 4.73 -2.14 -9.06
N ASP A 52 5.66 -1.27 -9.42
CA ASP A 52 6.14 -1.03 -10.77
C ASP A 52 7.68 -1.16 -10.78
N LEU A 53 8.20 -2.34 -11.12
CA LEU A 53 9.64 -2.62 -11.05
C LEU A 53 10.46 -1.81 -12.07
N ASP A 54 9.81 -1.28 -13.10
CA ASP A 54 10.44 -0.46 -14.13
C ASP A 54 10.69 0.99 -13.67
N MET A 55 10.15 1.37 -12.49
CA MET A 55 10.24 2.73 -11.98
C MET A 55 10.64 2.75 -10.51
N LEU A 56 11.89 3.08 -10.18
CA LEU A 56 12.29 3.36 -8.80
C LEU A 56 11.48 4.54 -8.23
N PRO A 57 11.04 4.51 -6.96
CA PRO A 57 11.30 3.50 -5.91
C PRO A 57 10.32 2.29 -5.91
N TRP A 58 9.80 1.88 -7.05
CA TRP A 58 8.82 0.80 -7.31
C TRP A 58 7.40 1.05 -6.83
N GLY A 59 7.19 1.86 -5.80
CA GLY A 59 5.85 2.25 -5.38
C GLY A 59 5.26 3.31 -6.32
N LYS A 60 4.21 2.95 -7.05
CA LYS A 60 3.52 3.86 -7.97
C LYS A 60 2.06 4.02 -7.59
N SER A 61 1.66 5.26 -7.32
CA SER A 61 0.24 5.58 -7.14
C SER A 61 -0.48 5.66 -8.49
N ILE A 62 -1.65 5.05 -8.55
CA ILE A 62 -2.57 5.06 -9.69
C ILE A 62 -3.95 5.55 -9.25
N LEU A 63 -4.76 5.95 -10.22
CA LEU A 63 -6.20 6.18 -10.03
C LEU A 63 -6.95 4.96 -10.58
N ALA A 64 -7.32 4.04 -9.68
CA ALA A 64 -8.09 2.85 -10.02
C ALA A 64 -9.58 3.21 -10.15
N LYS A 65 -10.19 2.87 -11.28
CA LYS A 65 -11.60 3.11 -11.63
C LYS A 65 -12.37 1.82 -11.92
N THR A 66 -11.71 0.66 -11.81
CA THR A 66 -12.33 -0.67 -11.98
C THR A 66 -11.97 -1.62 -10.85
N LYS A 67 -12.78 -2.69 -10.68
CA LYS A 67 -12.49 -3.77 -9.73
C LYS A 67 -11.15 -4.42 -10.04
N GLU A 68 -10.82 -4.59 -11.32
CA GLU A 68 -9.60 -5.22 -11.79
C GLU A 68 -8.36 -4.40 -11.38
N GLU A 69 -8.40 -3.07 -11.55
CA GLU A 69 -7.33 -2.17 -11.12
C GLU A 69 -7.16 -2.16 -9.60
N LEU A 70 -8.26 -2.18 -8.84
CA LEU A 70 -8.23 -2.34 -7.39
C LEU A 70 -7.61 -3.67 -6.97
N MET A 71 -7.94 -4.76 -7.65
CA MET A 71 -7.37 -6.08 -7.40
C MET A 71 -5.87 -6.13 -7.71
N GLN A 72 -5.40 -5.41 -8.72
CA GLN A 72 -3.97 -5.27 -9.03
C GLN A 72 -3.19 -4.52 -7.94
N SER A 73 -3.81 -3.56 -7.27
CA SER A 73 -3.23 -2.83 -6.14
C SER A 73 -3.19 -3.60 -4.82
N SER A 74 -3.73 -4.83 -4.80
CA SER A 74 -3.73 -5.66 -3.60
C SER A 74 -2.32 -6.19 -3.29
N LYS A 75 -2.15 -6.55 -2.01
CA LYS A 75 -0.90 -6.93 -1.33
C LYS A 75 -0.08 -5.73 -0.84
N SER A 76 0.73 -5.98 0.19
CA SER A 76 1.64 -4.98 0.73
C SER A 76 2.76 -4.67 -0.25
N ILE A 77 3.13 -3.40 -0.32
CA ILE A 77 4.28 -2.91 -1.07
C ILE A 77 5.23 -2.30 -0.06
N TYR A 78 6.42 -2.89 0.07
CA TYR A 78 7.45 -2.43 1.01
C TYR A 78 8.54 -1.66 0.27
N CYS A 79 8.14 -0.51 -0.25
CA CYS A 79 9.02 0.52 -0.77
C CYS A 79 8.27 1.85 -0.76
N VAL A 80 8.99 2.97 -0.86
CA VAL A 80 8.38 4.30 -0.86
C VAL A 80 7.45 4.46 -2.07
N SER A 81 6.32 5.14 -1.91
CA SER A 81 5.41 5.51 -3.00
C SER A 81 5.03 6.98 -2.94
N GLU A 82 4.79 7.59 -4.11
CA GLU A 82 4.44 9.00 -4.24
C GLU A 82 2.93 9.19 -4.44
N ILE A 83 2.21 9.47 -3.35
CA ILE A 83 0.75 9.68 -3.38
C ILE A 83 0.32 10.87 -4.25
N VAL A 84 1.19 11.89 -4.37
CA VAL A 84 0.95 13.11 -5.16
C VAL A 84 0.70 12.77 -6.63
N ARG A 85 1.36 11.75 -7.18
CA ARG A 85 1.11 11.30 -8.54
C ARG A 85 -0.34 10.86 -8.74
N GLY A 86 -0.88 10.07 -7.81
CA GLY A 86 -2.27 9.64 -7.84
C GLY A 86 -3.24 10.81 -7.72
N LEU A 87 -2.94 11.78 -6.85
CA LEU A 87 -3.74 13.00 -6.71
C LEU A 87 -3.72 13.85 -7.99
N ASN A 88 -2.58 13.97 -8.68
CA ASN A 88 -2.52 14.66 -9.97
C ASN A 88 -3.41 13.98 -11.02
N LEU A 89 -3.46 12.64 -11.07
CA LEU A 89 -4.39 11.92 -11.95
C LEU A 89 -5.86 12.26 -11.64
N VAL A 90 -6.22 12.43 -10.36
CA VAL A 90 -7.58 12.84 -9.96
C VAL A 90 -7.89 14.29 -10.35
N ARG A 91 -6.90 15.17 -10.22
CA ARG A 91 -7.05 16.58 -10.62
C ARG A 91 -7.28 16.71 -12.12
N ASP A 92 -6.51 15.94 -12.90
CA ASP A 92 -6.44 16.07 -14.35
C ASP A 92 -7.54 15.25 -15.06
N ASP A 93 -8.27 14.39 -14.35
CA ASP A 93 -9.43 13.64 -14.86
C ASP A 93 -10.76 14.34 -14.52
N PRO A 94 -11.46 14.94 -15.51
CA PRO A 94 -12.74 15.62 -15.27
C PRO A 94 -13.90 14.66 -14.98
N THR A 95 -13.76 13.37 -15.31
CA THR A 95 -14.80 12.37 -15.07
C THR A 95 -14.86 11.92 -13.62
N VAL A 96 -13.86 12.29 -12.82
CA VAL A 96 -13.71 11.87 -11.43
C VAL A 96 -14.00 13.04 -10.50
N GLN A 97 -15.08 12.91 -9.73
CA GLN A 97 -15.58 13.91 -8.79
C GLN A 97 -15.48 13.44 -7.35
N LYS A 98 -15.53 12.14 -7.09
CA LYS A 98 -15.42 11.56 -5.75
C LYS A 98 -14.39 10.46 -5.74
N VAL A 99 -13.39 10.56 -4.85
CA VAL A 99 -12.34 9.56 -4.73
C VAL A 99 -12.14 9.10 -3.29
N ALA A 100 -11.81 7.82 -3.17
CA ALA A 100 -11.14 7.28 -2.00
C ALA A 100 -9.63 7.47 -2.15
N VAL A 101 -8.92 7.66 -1.04
CA VAL A 101 -7.45 7.66 -1.03
C VAL A 101 -6.96 6.66 0.00
N VAL A 102 -6.12 5.71 -0.44
CA VAL A 102 -5.43 4.75 0.43
C VAL A 102 -3.99 5.19 0.62
N GLY A 103 -3.53 5.28 1.85
CA GLY A 103 -2.16 5.68 2.14
C GLY A 103 -1.63 5.16 3.47
N LEU A 104 -0.31 5.24 3.61
CA LEU A 104 0.38 5.08 4.88
C LEU A 104 0.08 6.27 5.82
N PRO A 105 0.32 6.16 7.13
CA PRO A 105 -0.02 7.21 8.10
C PRO A 105 0.55 8.59 7.74
N CYS A 106 1.82 8.63 7.32
CA CYS A 106 2.50 9.83 6.87
C CYS A 106 1.89 10.44 5.59
N GLN A 107 1.42 9.60 4.66
CA GLN A 107 0.79 10.04 3.40
C GLN A 107 -0.60 10.61 3.67
N ILE A 108 -1.40 9.97 4.53
CA ILE A 108 -2.71 10.49 4.92
C ILE A 108 -2.57 11.80 5.70
N SER A 109 -1.62 11.89 6.63
CA SER A 109 -1.33 13.14 7.35
C SER A 109 -0.95 14.27 6.40
N ASN A 110 -0.09 14.00 5.41
CA ASN A 110 0.26 14.98 4.38
C ASN A 110 -0.94 15.38 3.51
N LEU A 111 -1.79 14.43 3.11
CA LEU A 111 -3.01 14.71 2.36
C LEU A 111 -3.94 15.65 3.13
N ARG A 112 -4.22 15.35 4.41
CA ARG A 112 -5.07 16.20 5.26
C ARG A 112 -4.52 17.61 5.41
N GLN A 113 -3.20 17.75 5.51
CA GLN A 113 -2.56 19.07 5.51
C GLN A 113 -2.74 19.78 4.16
N ASN A 114 -2.56 19.10 3.04
CA ASN A 114 -2.75 19.70 1.71
C ASN A 114 -4.20 20.11 1.44
N MET A 115 -5.18 19.39 2.01
CA MET A 115 -6.59 19.75 1.93
C MET A 115 -6.89 21.15 2.49
N SER A 116 -6.13 21.63 3.49
CA SER A 116 -6.31 23.02 3.99
C SER A 116 -5.80 24.09 3.04
N PHE A 117 -5.00 23.73 2.03
CA PHE A 117 -4.43 24.66 1.05
C PHE A 117 -5.05 24.54 -0.34
N HIS A 118 -5.75 23.43 -0.63
CA HIS A 118 -6.28 23.12 -1.95
C HIS A 118 -7.73 22.65 -1.88
N ASN A 119 -8.67 23.57 -2.10
CA ASN A 119 -10.12 23.30 -2.00
C ASN A 119 -10.58 22.11 -2.85
N TRP A 120 -10.01 21.91 -4.04
CA TRP A 120 -10.37 20.79 -4.91
C TRP A 120 -10.12 19.42 -4.26
N LEU A 121 -9.14 19.30 -3.35
CA LEU A 121 -8.93 18.06 -2.59
C LEU A 121 -10.09 17.82 -1.62
N CYS A 122 -10.58 18.85 -0.94
CA CYS A 122 -11.76 18.76 -0.07
C CYS A 122 -13.03 18.42 -0.83
N GLU A 123 -13.16 18.94 -2.06
CA GLU A 123 -14.31 18.68 -2.92
C GLU A 123 -14.31 17.24 -3.45
N LYS A 124 -13.13 16.71 -3.81
CA LYS A 124 -13.02 15.40 -4.46
C LYS A 124 -12.74 14.23 -3.52
N VAL A 125 -11.96 14.40 -2.46
CA VAL A 125 -11.58 13.29 -1.56
C VAL A 125 -12.68 13.06 -0.53
N VAL A 126 -13.47 12.01 -0.72
CA VAL A 126 -14.63 11.71 0.13
C VAL A 126 -14.32 10.71 1.25
N ILE A 127 -13.22 9.94 1.12
CA ILE A 127 -12.77 9.01 2.15
C ILE A 127 -11.26 8.78 2.10
N CYS A 128 -10.62 8.81 3.26
CA CYS A 128 -9.22 8.45 3.47
C CYS A 128 -9.11 7.14 4.24
N ILE A 129 -8.50 6.12 3.64
CA ILE A 129 -8.26 4.83 4.26
C ILE A 129 -6.76 4.70 4.59
N GLY A 130 -6.45 4.60 5.87
CA GLY A 130 -5.10 4.45 6.39
C GLY A 130 -4.70 2.99 6.51
N ILE A 131 -3.46 2.68 6.11
CA ILE A 131 -2.82 1.39 6.40
C ILE A 131 -1.94 1.57 7.62
N MET A 132 -2.13 0.75 8.65
CA MET A 132 -1.26 0.74 9.82
C MET A 132 0.17 0.36 9.40
N CYS A 133 1.17 1.12 9.87
CA CYS A 133 2.53 1.03 9.35
C CYS A 133 3.56 1.18 10.47
N GLY A 134 4.46 0.20 10.59
CA GLY A 134 5.66 0.33 11.43
C GLY A 134 6.72 1.19 10.75
N HIS A 135 7.18 0.72 9.59
CA HIS A 135 8.13 1.45 8.75
C HIS A 135 8.09 0.95 7.31
N ASN A 136 8.77 1.69 6.45
CA ASN A 136 9.06 1.30 5.07
C ASN A 136 10.57 1.11 4.89
N ILE A 137 10.97 0.51 3.79
CA ILE A 137 12.38 0.32 3.41
C ILE A 137 12.64 0.97 2.05
N TYR A 138 13.91 1.20 1.72
CA TYR A 138 14.29 1.56 0.36
C TYR A 138 14.13 0.35 -0.58
N ALA A 139 13.80 0.60 -1.85
CA ALA A 139 13.75 -0.46 -2.87
C ALA A 139 15.11 -1.18 -3.01
N SER A 140 16.22 -0.45 -2.79
CA SER A 140 17.57 -1.02 -2.78
C SER A 140 17.73 -2.16 -1.78
N THR A 141 17.07 -2.10 -0.62
CA THR A 141 17.12 -3.15 0.40
C THR A 141 16.54 -4.46 -0.12
N THR A 142 15.44 -4.40 -0.89
CA THR A 142 14.91 -5.59 -1.57
C THR A 142 15.84 -6.04 -2.70
N ILE A 143 16.41 -5.12 -3.48
CA ILE A 143 17.36 -5.47 -4.56
C ILE A 143 18.60 -6.21 -4.00
N GLU A 144 19.14 -5.74 -2.87
CA GLU A 144 20.27 -6.38 -2.18
C GLU A 144 19.90 -7.76 -1.66
N ALA A 145 18.73 -7.90 -1.05
CA ALA A 145 18.24 -9.21 -0.59
C ALA A 145 18.06 -10.22 -1.75
N LEU A 146 17.62 -9.75 -2.91
CA LEU A 146 17.54 -10.57 -4.13
C LEU A 146 18.93 -10.96 -4.63
N ARG A 147 19.89 -10.02 -4.64
CA ARG A 147 21.27 -10.29 -5.04
C ARG A 147 21.94 -11.33 -4.13
N GLU A 148 21.77 -11.23 -2.81
CA GLU A 148 22.24 -12.25 -1.85
C GLU A 148 21.61 -13.63 -2.06
N SER A 149 20.44 -13.67 -2.69
CA SER A 149 19.71 -14.90 -3.03
C SER A 149 20.02 -15.40 -4.45
N GLU A 150 21.06 -14.86 -5.09
CA GLU A 150 21.43 -15.18 -6.49
C GLU A 150 20.24 -14.97 -7.46
N VAL A 151 19.52 -13.85 -7.27
CA VAL A 151 18.45 -13.38 -8.15
C VAL A 151 18.88 -12.05 -8.76
N ASP A 152 19.02 -12.01 -10.09
CA ASP A 152 19.17 -10.74 -10.81
C ASP A 152 17.79 -10.05 -10.90
N ILE A 153 17.73 -8.80 -10.47
CA ILE A 153 16.53 -7.96 -10.57
C ILE A 153 16.03 -7.83 -12.01
N ASN A 154 16.92 -7.89 -13.00
CA ASN A 154 16.55 -7.81 -14.42
C ASN A 154 15.72 -9.01 -14.89
N ASP A 155 15.82 -10.14 -14.20
CA ASP A 155 15.04 -11.36 -14.49
C ASP A 155 13.74 -11.42 -13.67
N VAL A 156 13.52 -10.47 -12.75
CA VAL A 156 12.32 -10.42 -11.91
C VAL A 156 11.18 -9.76 -12.67
N ARG A 157 10.02 -10.40 -12.65
CA ARG A 157 8.76 -9.84 -13.14
C ARG A 157 8.00 -9.13 -12.02
N ARG A 158 7.93 -9.74 -10.83
CA ARG A 158 7.16 -9.21 -9.71
C ARG A 158 7.72 -9.68 -8.38
N VAL A 159 7.70 -8.80 -7.38
CA VAL A 159 7.90 -9.15 -5.97
C VAL A 159 6.55 -9.11 -5.25
N ILE A 160 6.18 -10.20 -4.60
CA ILE A 160 4.91 -10.31 -3.86
C ILE A 160 5.26 -10.46 -2.38
N TYR A 161 5.12 -9.38 -1.63
CA TYR A 161 5.27 -9.40 -0.19
C TYR A 161 4.01 -9.99 0.47
N ARG A 162 4.18 -10.71 1.59
CA ARG A 162 3.09 -11.41 2.29
C ARG A 162 2.33 -12.37 1.36
N ALA A 163 3.06 -13.15 0.58
CA ALA A 163 2.48 -14.07 -0.40
C ALA A 163 1.46 -15.02 0.24
N ARG A 164 1.74 -15.50 1.46
CA ARG A 164 0.85 -16.37 2.26
C ARG A 164 0.12 -15.66 3.41
N GLY A 165 -0.08 -14.33 3.31
CA GLY A 165 -0.74 -13.53 4.34
C GLY A 165 0.21 -13.00 5.43
N TRP A 166 -0.33 -12.66 6.59
CA TRP A 166 0.43 -11.97 7.65
C TRP A 166 1.51 -12.85 8.30
N TYR A 167 1.17 -14.08 8.69
CA TYR A 167 2.09 -15.01 9.34
C TYR A 167 1.77 -16.47 8.96
N PRO A 168 2.78 -17.31 8.70
CA PRO A 168 4.20 -16.98 8.47
C PRO A 168 4.40 -16.03 7.28
N PHE A 169 5.31 -15.05 7.40
CA PHE A 169 5.59 -14.11 6.32
C PHE A 169 6.45 -14.78 5.24
N TYR A 170 5.96 -14.72 4.01
CA TYR A 170 6.69 -15.09 2.81
C TYR A 170 6.74 -13.91 1.87
N TYR A 171 7.84 -13.76 1.13
CA TYR A 171 7.81 -13.02 -0.13
C TYR A 171 8.15 -13.95 -1.28
N ASN A 172 7.41 -13.77 -2.38
CA ASN A 172 7.60 -14.54 -3.60
C ASN A 172 8.19 -13.62 -4.66
N VAL A 173 9.07 -14.19 -5.47
CA VAL A 173 9.69 -13.52 -6.60
C VAL A 173 9.27 -14.29 -7.84
N GLU A 174 8.37 -13.70 -8.61
CA GLU A 174 7.97 -14.21 -9.91
C GLU A 174 9.01 -13.76 -10.93
N MET A 175 9.61 -14.71 -11.62
CA MET A 175 10.64 -14.49 -12.63
C MET A 175 9.99 -14.31 -14.01
N LYS A 176 10.72 -13.68 -14.95
CA LYS A 176 10.27 -13.48 -16.33
C LYS A 176 10.14 -14.78 -17.12
N ASP A 177 10.88 -15.83 -16.73
CA ASP A 177 10.79 -17.18 -17.30
C ASP A 177 9.56 -17.99 -16.80
N GLY A 178 8.76 -17.40 -15.90
CA GLY A 178 7.57 -18.02 -15.32
C GLY A 178 7.84 -18.84 -14.05
N SER A 179 9.10 -19.03 -13.66
CA SER A 179 9.44 -19.65 -12.38
C SER A 179 9.13 -18.73 -11.20
N THR A 180 8.95 -19.30 -10.01
CA THR A 180 8.72 -18.53 -8.78
C THR A 180 9.68 -19.01 -7.70
N LYS A 181 10.44 -18.08 -7.12
CA LYS A 181 11.26 -18.33 -5.92
C LYS A 181 10.50 -17.84 -4.68
N GLU A 182 10.35 -18.70 -3.69
CA GLU A 182 9.66 -18.38 -2.43
C GLU A 182 10.68 -18.30 -1.29
N PHE A 183 10.58 -17.25 -0.47
CA PHE A 183 11.50 -16.99 0.64
C PHE A 183 10.72 -16.87 1.96
N LEU A 184 11.10 -17.71 2.93
CA LEU A 184 10.58 -17.63 4.29
C LEU A 184 11.27 -16.50 5.05
N TRP A 185 10.50 -15.55 5.57
CA TRP A 185 11.02 -14.33 6.17
C TRP A 185 12.04 -14.51 7.29
N PRO A 186 11.80 -15.26 8.38
CA PRO A 186 12.79 -15.43 9.44
C PRO A 186 14.17 -15.94 9.00
N LYS A 187 14.29 -16.44 7.76
CA LYS A 187 15.53 -16.97 7.19
C LYS A 187 15.97 -16.24 5.92
N SER A 188 15.23 -15.21 5.49
CA SER A 188 15.51 -14.53 4.24
C SER A 188 16.58 -13.44 4.41
N PRO A 189 17.36 -13.14 3.35
CA PRO A 189 18.24 -11.98 3.34
C PRO A 189 17.54 -10.67 3.68
N LEU A 190 16.29 -10.50 3.22
CA LEU A 190 15.49 -9.30 3.46
C LEU A 190 15.22 -9.05 4.96
N GLN A 191 15.04 -10.11 5.76
CA GLN A 191 14.83 -9.94 7.21
C GLN A 191 16.07 -9.43 7.93
N LYS A 192 17.28 -9.82 7.50
CA LYS A 192 18.54 -9.37 8.12
C LYS A 192 18.72 -7.86 8.02
N THR A 193 18.21 -7.28 6.93
CA THR A 193 18.40 -5.87 6.58
C THR A 193 17.17 -5.01 6.90
N TRP A 194 16.04 -5.62 7.27
CA TRP A 194 14.75 -4.96 7.44
C TRP A 194 14.71 -3.85 8.49
N ASP A 195 15.36 -4.08 9.64
CA ASP A 195 15.39 -3.16 10.77
C ASP A 195 16.69 -2.35 10.83
N SER A 196 17.56 -2.48 9.82
CA SER A 196 18.78 -1.68 9.74
C SER A 196 18.42 -0.21 9.51
N LEU A 197 18.89 0.67 10.39
CA LEU A 197 18.64 2.11 10.29
C LEU A 197 19.12 2.68 8.95
N GLU A 198 20.11 2.09 8.29
CA GLU A 198 20.60 2.54 6.98
C GLU A 198 19.58 2.30 5.86
N ASN A 199 18.72 1.29 6.01
CA ASN A 199 17.74 0.87 5.01
C ASN A 199 16.37 1.55 5.15
N LEU A 200 16.17 2.30 6.24
CA LEU A 200 14.94 3.00 6.52
C LEU A 200 14.96 4.42 5.93
N PRO A 201 13.90 4.85 5.24
CA PRO A 201 13.67 6.26 4.97
C PRO A 201 13.75 7.08 6.25
N TYR A 202 14.41 8.25 6.19
CA TYR A 202 14.62 9.09 7.37
C TYR A 202 13.32 9.38 8.14
N LEU A 203 12.22 9.65 7.44
CA LEU A 203 10.92 9.91 8.06
C LEU A 203 10.40 8.72 8.87
N CYS A 204 10.71 7.48 8.50
CA CYS A 204 10.31 6.30 9.26
C CYS A 204 11.03 6.21 10.62
N LYS A 205 12.22 6.80 10.76
CA LYS A 205 13.01 6.78 12.01
C LYS A 205 12.42 7.70 13.10
N ILE A 206 11.61 8.67 12.69
CA ILE A 206 11.04 9.70 13.57
C ILE A 206 9.51 9.68 13.55
N CYS A 207 8.90 8.77 12.80
CA CYS A 207 7.45 8.67 12.66
C CYS A 207 6.82 8.24 13.99
N THR A 208 5.81 8.98 14.43
CA THR A 208 5.07 8.70 15.68
C THR A 208 3.67 8.16 15.42
N ASP A 209 3.24 8.10 14.16
CA ASP A 209 1.90 7.62 13.77
C ASP A 209 1.98 6.21 13.19
N PHE A 210 1.58 5.22 14.00
CA PHE A 210 1.45 3.82 13.60
C PHE A 210 0.06 3.50 13.06
N ALA A 211 -0.97 4.14 13.61
CA ALA A 211 -2.37 3.77 13.45
C ALA A 211 -3.09 4.51 12.31
N ALA A 212 -2.40 5.37 11.57
CA ALA A 212 -2.99 6.27 10.59
C ALA A 212 -4.09 7.15 11.21
N GLU A 213 -3.74 7.85 12.28
CA GLU A 213 -4.68 8.58 13.16
C GLU A 213 -5.52 9.67 12.45
N LYS A 214 -5.11 10.07 11.24
CA LYS A 214 -5.78 11.09 10.43
C LYS A 214 -6.66 10.51 9.31
N ALA A 215 -6.77 9.20 9.21
CA ALA A 215 -7.66 8.50 8.28
C ALA A 215 -9.11 8.47 8.81
N ASP A 216 -10.07 8.30 7.90
CA ASP A 216 -11.47 8.04 8.27
C ASP A 216 -11.64 6.59 8.73
N ILE A 217 -10.87 5.67 8.12
CA ILE A 217 -10.80 4.25 8.48
C ILE A 217 -9.33 3.82 8.48
N ALA A 218 -8.88 3.12 9.51
CA ALA A 218 -7.55 2.52 9.57
C ALA A 218 -7.62 0.99 9.61
N CYS A 219 -6.75 0.32 8.85
CA CYS A 219 -6.75 -1.14 8.68
C CYS A 219 -5.33 -1.72 8.73
N CYS A 220 -5.22 -3.01 9.10
CA CYS A 220 -3.98 -3.80 9.07
C CYS A 220 -4.04 -5.01 8.13
#